data_AF-A0A917RLJ7-F1
#
_entry.id   AF-A0A917RLJ7-F1
#
_cell.length_a   1.000
_cell.length_b   1.000
_cell.length_c   1.000
_cell.angle_alpha   90.00
_cell.angle_beta   90.00
_cell.angle_gamma   90.00
#
_symmetry.space_group_name_H-M   'P 1'
#
loop_
_entity.id
_entity.type
_entity.pdbx_description
1 polymer ?
#
loop_
_entity_poly.entity_id
_entity_poly.type
_entity_poly.pdbx_seq_one_letter_code
_entity_poly.pdbx_strand_id
1 'polypeptide(L)'
;MPDAGRYFIPPHTFAALARARGGTEAVTLLRSGQLSKRKLLVRALHQAAVRREPAGAGLDAVYPQLLDLSRRDPKAWRAVMLHPYLDEGLARALVVLERGEEIETEWLTWWERLLAGSPGGDWPVVRAEYGGQVLQLRLADSGPFRDAHGHTLDGPLTGERTRHWEKALSAAWEVLVQRHPWHVRAMAACLTTLVPLRPGSDGASVSSTARRAYGAVAASLQDDPSLLALTLVHEFLHVQLGALLDLLPLHGPPTGVRHHAPWRPDPRPAGALLQGAYAHLGVTDFWRAELAVGGKRARREYATWRGHTADAAGTLLDSGELLPAGVRFVTEMRDAVRRPPVASGGSGKPRTKGALAADLRALGLRAGDTVLVHASLRALGPVTGGAETVVDALRDVLGPAGTLVAYTQTPDNSDPARWHLTRGYAVPEEHWAGLRARLPAFDPSRTPSFGVGVLPETVRIRPGALRSAHPQSSFAALGSQARYVTEEHAPDCHLGDRSPLARLERLGARVLLLGVGYDVCTAFHLAEYRVPGRPRLPYACVVADEQGRRAWYHYSDIVLDASPFVELGRVYEATGAVARGRVGDAECRLLDLAPAVAHAAEQLGAHA
;
A
#
# COMPACT_ATOMS: atom_id res chain seq x y z
N MET A 1 30.95 -10.12 6.63
CA MET A 1 30.29 -9.97 5.31
C MET A 1 28.80 -9.79 5.58
N PRO A 2 28.14 -8.72 5.10
CA PRO A 2 26.69 -8.66 5.19
C PRO A 2 26.11 -9.76 4.30
N ASP A 3 25.18 -10.51 4.86
CA ASP A 3 24.41 -11.57 4.20
C ASP A 3 24.03 -11.14 2.77
N ALA A 4 24.28 -12.00 1.78
CA ALA A 4 23.97 -11.74 0.38
C ALA A 4 22.44 -11.76 0.22
N GLY A 5 21.81 -10.66 0.64
CA GLY A 5 20.40 -10.57 0.93
C GLY A 5 19.56 -10.84 -0.30
N ARG A 6 18.70 -11.86 -0.22
CA ARG A 6 17.57 -12.01 -1.14
C ARG A 6 16.79 -10.70 -1.12
N TYR A 7 16.44 -10.18 -2.30
CA TYR A 7 15.55 -9.03 -2.41
C TYR A 7 14.23 -9.36 -1.69
N PHE A 8 14.01 -8.69 -0.57
CA PHE A 8 12.80 -8.83 0.23
C PHE A 8 11.89 -7.65 -0.10
N ILE A 9 10.68 -7.93 -0.58
CA ILE A 9 9.63 -6.92 -0.72
C ILE A 9 8.80 -6.97 0.55
N PRO A 10 8.81 -5.93 1.39
CA PRO A 10 8.02 -5.92 2.62
C PRO A 10 6.54 -6.14 2.31
N PRO A 11 5.80 -6.94 3.10
CA PRO A 11 4.39 -7.23 2.85
C PRO A 11 3.52 -5.97 2.71
N HIS A 12 3.79 -4.93 3.50
CA HIS A 12 3.06 -3.66 3.41
C HIS A 12 3.35 -2.91 2.10
N THR A 13 4.61 -2.88 1.66
CA THR A 13 5.01 -2.28 0.37
C THR A 13 4.42 -3.07 -0.80
N PHE A 14 4.41 -4.40 -0.71
CA PHE A 14 3.81 -5.28 -1.72
C PHE A 14 2.30 -5.04 -1.85
N ALA A 15 1.57 -5.02 -0.73
CA ALA A 15 0.13 -4.73 -0.73
C ALA A 15 -0.14 -3.30 -1.23
N ALA A 16 0.67 -2.32 -0.82
CA ALA A 16 0.54 -0.95 -1.31
C ALA A 16 0.78 -0.86 -2.82
N LEU A 17 1.79 -1.55 -3.36
CA LEU A 17 2.02 -1.68 -4.81
C LEU A 17 0.82 -2.32 -5.49
N ALA A 18 0.34 -3.48 -5.02
CA ALA A 18 -0.80 -4.18 -5.58
C ALA A 18 -2.07 -3.31 -5.65
N ARG A 19 -2.22 -2.41 -4.69
CA ARG A 19 -3.31 -1.43 -4.64
C ARG A 19 -3.04 -0.16 -5.48
N ALA A 20 -2.01 -0.09 -6.31
CA ALA A 20 -1.59 1.12 -7.03
C ALA A 20 -1.34 2.33 -6.09
N ARG A 21 -0.75 2.05 -4.92
CA ARG A 21 -0.48 3.00 -3.82
C ARG A 21 0.91 2.84 -3.20
N GLY A 22 1.86 2.27 -3.94
CA GLY A 22 3.20 1.94 -3.43
C GLY A 22 4.02 3.12 -2.89
N GLY A 23 3.72 4.36 -3.31
CA GLY A 23 4.41 5.55 -2.81
C GLY A 23 5.91 5.59 -3.14
N THR A 24 6.65 6.47 -2.44
CA THR A 24 8.10 6.65 -2.63
C THR A 24 8.92 5.48 -2.07
N GLU A 25 8.41 4.77 -1.07
CA GLU A 25 9.03 3.56 -0.53
C GLU A 25 9.14 2.48 -1.60
N ALA A 26 8.04 2.19 -2.32
CA ALA A 26 8.05 1.26 -3.42
C ALA A 26 8.99 1.70 -4.55
N VAL A 27 8.97 2.99 -4.93
CA VAL A 27 9.89 3.52 -5.95
C VAL A 27 11.36 3.33 -5.57
N THR A 28 11.70 3.48 -4.29
CA THR A 28 13.05 3.26 -3.78
C THR A 28 13.47 1.80 -3.91
N LEU A 29 12.57 0.87 -3.55
CA LEU A 29 12.78 -0.56 -3.70
C LEU A 29 12.97 -0.95 -5.17
N LEU A 30 12.08 -0.49 -6.04
CA LEU A 30 12.11 -0.76 -7.48
C LEU A 30 13.40 -0.21 -8.11
N ARG A 31 13.83 1.01 -7.74
CA ARG A 31 15.12 1.58 -8.16
C ARG A 31 16.31 0.72 -7.76
N SER A 32 16.31 0.18 -6.55
CA SER A 32 17.37 -0.72 -6.10
C SER A 32 17.44 -2.00 -6.96
N GLY A 33 16.29 -2.57 -7.28
CA GLY A 33 16.20 -3.72 -8.20
C GLY A 33 16.72 -3.40 -9.59
N GLN A 34 16.31 -2.26 -10.14
CA GLN A 34 16.72 -1.77 -11.44
C GLN A 34 18.23 -1.49 -11.54
N LEU A 35 18.86 -1.01 -10.46
CA LEU A 35 20.31 -0.88 -10.36
C LEU A 35 21.01 -2.25 -10.42
N SER A 36 20.52 -3.24 -9.67
CA SER A 36 21.12 -4.58 -9.67
C SER A 36 20.97 -5.30 -11.00
N LYS A 37 19.80 -5.19 -11.64
CA LYS A 37 19.58 -5.69 -13.00
C LYS A 37 20.62 -5.12 -13.97
N ARG A 38 20.82 -3.80 -13.95
CA ARG A 38 21.78 -3.14 -14.86
C ARG A 38 23.24 -3.48 -14.55
N LYS A 39 23.61 -3.68 -13.28
CA LYS A 39 24.94 -4.22 -12.93
C LYS A 39 25.18 -5.60 -13.57
N LEU A 40 24.18 -6.47 -13.54
CA LEU A 40 24.27 -7.80 -14.16
C LEU A 40 24.36 -7.70 -15.68
N LEU A 41 23.58 -6.82 -16.32
CA LEU A 41 23.63 -6.59 -17.76
C LEU A 41 24.98 -6.03 -18.22
N VAL A 42 25.52 -5.04 -17.51
CA VAL A 42 26.86 -4.49 -17.79
C VAL A 42 27.91 -5.60 -17.70
N ARG A 43 27.85 -6.45 -16.67
CA ARG A 43 28.76 -7.59 -16.53
C ARG A 43 28.61 -8.59 -17.68
N ALA A 44 27.37 -8.93 -18.05
CA ALA A 44 27.09 -9.85 -19.15
C ALA A 44 27.62 -9.30 -20.48
N LEU A 45 27.41 -8.01 -20.75
CA LEU A 45 27.90 -7.35 -21.95
C LEU A 45 29.43 -7.36 -22.00
N HIS A 46 30.10 -7.02 -20.91
CA HIS A 46 31.56 -7.09 -20.84
C HIS A 46 32.09 -8.51 -21.09
N GLN A 47 31.47 -9.52 -20.51
CA GLN A 47 31.84 -10.92 -20.76
C GLN A 47 31.59 -11.36 -22.21
N ALA A 48 30.54 -10.86 -22.84
CA ALA A 48 30.26 -11.15 -24.25
C ALA A 48 31.28 -10.47 -25.17
N ALA A 49 31.62 -9.20 -24.92
CA ALA A 49 32.60 -8.44 -25.68
C ALA A 49 33.98 -9.13 -25.69
N VAL A 50 34.49 -9.49 -24.50
CA VAL A 50 35.79 -10.18 -24.35
C VAL A 50 35.84 -11.52 -25.10
N ARG A 51 34.71 -12.22 -25.27
CA ARG A 51 34.64 -13.51 -25.99
C ARG A 51 34.59 -13.36 -27.51
N ARG A 52 34.27 -12.18 -28.04
CA ARG A 52 33.87 -11.97 -29.44
C ARG A 52 34.76 -10.93 -30.13
N GLU A 53 36.07 -11.05 -30.01
CA GLU A 53 37.02 -10.25 -30.79
C GLU A 53 36.97 -10.66 -32.28
N PRO A 54 36.94 -9.70 -33.25
CA PRO A 54 37.05 -8.24 -33.09
C PRO A 54 35.70 -7.50 -32.92
N ALA A 55 34.56 -8.18 -32.95
CA ALA A 55 33.23 -7.56 -32.87
C ALA A 55 32.94 -6.82 -31.54
N GLY A 56 33.66 -7.17 -30.47
CA GLY A 56 33.65 -6.47 -29.19
C GLY A 56 34.49 -5.17 -29.14
N ALA A 57 35.29 -4.89 -30.18
CA ALA A 57 36.20 -3.75 -30.20
C ALA A 57 35.43 -2.42 -30.00
N GLY A 58 35.90 -1.61 -29.05
CA GLY A 58 35.26 -0.33 -28.67
C GLY A 58 34.51 -0.35 -27.34
N LEU A 59 33.98 -1.51 -26.91
CA LEU A 59 33.39 -1.63 -25.55
C LEU A 59 34.45 -1.69 -24.44
N ASP A 60 35.69 -2.02 -24.79
CA ASP A 60 36.83 -2.07 -23.88
C ASP A 60 37.11 -0.73 -23.18
N ALA A 61 36.73 0.39 -23.79
CA ALA A 61 36.85 1.71 -23.19
C ALA A 61 35.66 2.03 -22.24
N VAL A 62 34.46 1.53 -22.53
CA VAL A 62 33.22 1.86 -21.82
C VAL A 62 33.17 1.24 -20.42
N TYR A 63 33.56 -0.03 -20.28
CA TYR A 63 33.49 -0.73 -19.00
C TYR A 63 34.47 -0.17 -17.94
N PRO A 64 35.76 0.07 -18.24
CA PRO A 64 36.68 0.75 -17.31
C PRO A 64 36.23 2.15 -16.92
N GLN A 65 35.67 2.94 -17.85
CA GLN A 65 35.14 4.28 -17.55
C GLN A 65 33.96 4.23 -16.57
N LEU A 66 33.05 3.26 -16.73
CA LEU A 66 31.94 3.06 -15.79
C LEU A 66 32.45 2.63 -14.40
N LEU A 67 33.48 1.79 -14.35
CA LEU A 67 34.13 1.40 -13.09
C LEU A 67 34.84 2.58 -12.41
N ASP A 68 35.57 3.39 -13.17
CA ASP A 68 36.19 4.63 -12.66
C ASP A 68 35.12 5.57 -12.09
N LEU A 69 34.07 5.84 -12.87
CA LEU A 69 32.95 6.68 -12.44
C LEU A 69 32.31 6.17 -11.15
N SER A 70 32.18 4.84 -10.98
CA SER A 70 31.63 4.24 -9.76
C SER A 70 32.46 4.52 -8.50
N ARG A 71 33.76 4.72 -8.65
CA ARG A 71 34.70 5.04 -7.55
C ARG A 71 34.80 6.54 -7.32
N ARG A 72 34.92 7.30 -8.41
CA ARG A 72 35.09 8.76 -8.44
C ARG A 72 33.84 9.51 -7.99
N ASP A 73 32.68 9.17 -8.56
CA ASP A 73 31.41 9.84 -8.32
C ASP A 73 30.26 8.83 -8.31
N PRO A 74 30.00 8.20 -7.14
CA PRO A 74 28.89 7.26 -6.99
C PRO A 74 27.52 7.85 -7.30
N LYS A 75 27.35 9.18 -7.24
CA LYS A 75 26.08 9.84 -7.54
C LYS A 75 25.88 9.93 -9.05
N ALA A 76 26.89 10.39 -9.79
CA ALA A 76 26.87 10.40 -11.25
C ALA A 76 26.78 8.98 -11.82
N TRP A 77 27.52 8.02 -11.25
CA TRP A 77 27.39 6.61 -11.60
C TRP A 77 25.96 6.09 -11.45
N ARG A 78 25.29 6.39 -10.32
CA ARG A 78 23.88 6.01 -10.13
C ARG A 78 22.95 6.68 -11.14
N ALA A 79 23.23 7.92 -11.54
CA ALA A 79 22.45 8.62 -12.55
C ALA A 79 22.57 7.96 -13.92
N VAL A 80 23.79 7.59 -14.35
CA VAL A 80 24.04 6.79 -15.56
C VAL A 80 23.33 5.44 -15.47
N MET A 81 23.52 4.73 -14.36
CA MET A 81 22.94 3.40 -14.13
C MET A 81 21.42 3.41 -13.93
N LEU A 82 20.78 4.57 -13.78
CA LEU A 82 19.33 4.70 -13.77
C LEU A 82 18.83 5.49 -14.98
N HIS A 83 19.70 5.75 -15.97
CA HIS A 83 19.26 6.34 -17.21
C HIS A 83 18.24 5.40 -17.88
N PRO A 84 17.07 5.90 -18.32
CA PRO A 84 16.00 5.02 -18.79
C PRO A 84 16.42 4.07 -19.90
N TYR A 85 17.19 4.55 -20.89
CA TYR A 85 17.57 3.75 -22.06
C TYR A 85 18.85 2.92 -21.91
N LEU A 86 19.51 2.98 -20.76
CA LEU A 86 20.73 2.18 -20.57
C LEU A 86 20.44 0.67 -20.68
N ASP A 87 19.35 0.20 -20.06
CA ASP A 87 18.97 -1.22 -20.08
C ASP A 87 18.62 -1.70 -21.51
N GLU A 88 17.87 -0.89 -22.27
CA GLU A 88 17.56 -1.20 -23.67
C GLU A 88 18.81 -1.26 -24.54
N GLY A 89 19.70 -0.27 -24.44
CA GLY A 89 20.95 -0.26 -25.21
C GLY A 89 21.85 -1.46 -24.86
N LEU A 90 22.04 -1.75 -23.56
CA LEU A 90 22.84 -2.90 -23.11
C LEU A 90 22.27 -4.22 -23.64
N ALA A 91 20.94 -4.38 -23.60
CA ALA A 91 20.29 -5.59 -24.05
C ALA A 91 20.38 -5.78 -25.58
N ARG A 92 20.22 -4.70 -26.37
CA ARG A 92 20.38 -4.77 -27.83
C ARG A 92 21.81 -5.12 -28.21
N ALA A 93 22.80 -4.47 -27.61
CA ALA A 93 24.20 -4.77 -27.89
C ALA A 93 24.61 -6.19 -27.50
N LEU A 94 24.07 -6.71 -26.39
CA LEU A 94 24.31 -8.11 -26.03
C LEU A 94 23.78 -9.06 -27.10
N VAL A 95 22.60 -8.79 -27.67
CA VAL A 95 22.03 -9.60 -28.76
C VAL A 95 22.89 -9.50 -30.04
N VAL A 96 23.33 -8.31 -30.40
CA VAL A 96 24.21 -8.05 -31.57
C VAL A 96 25.53 -8.83 -31.42
N LEU A 97 26.19 -8.71 -30.26
CA LEU A 97 27.44 -9.43 -30.00
C LEU A 97 27.28 -10.95 -29.98
N GLU A 98 26.18 -11.47 -29.43
CA GLU A 98 25.93 -12.93 -29.42
C GLU A 98 25.66 -13.48 -30.82
N ARG A 99 25.21 -12.63 -31.77
CA ARG A 99 25.13 -12.96 -33.20
C ARG A 99 26.47 -12.85 -33.93
N GLY A 100 27.51 -12.34 -33.28
CA GLY A 100 28.82 -12.09 -33.89
C GLY A 100 28.85 -10.84 -34.78
N GLU A 101 27.90 -9.93 -34.59
CA GLU A 101 27.81 -8.66 -35.31
C GLU A 101 28.52 -7.55 -34.53
N GLU A 102 29.01 -6.53 -35.25
CA GLU A 102 29.63 -5.34 -34.65
C GLU A 102 28.59 -4.39 -34.08
N ILE A 103 28.92 -3.71 -32.98
CA ILE A 103 28.06 -2.70 -32.37
C ILE A 103 28.09 -1.42 -33.21
N GLU A 104 26.91 -0.87 -33.49
CA GLU A 104 26.75 0.40 -34.20
C GLU A 104 27.54 1.53 -33.52
N THR A 105 28.31 2.28 -34.32
CA THR A 105 29.12 3.41 -33.82
C THR A 105 28.29 4.47 -33.11
N GLU A 106 27.05 4.70 -33.55
CA GLU A 106 26.11 5.62 -32.89
C GLU A 106 25.86 5.24 -31.42
N TRP A 107 25.75 3.95 -31.11
CA TRP A 107 25.47 3.47 -29.75
C TRP A 107 26.69 3.66 -28.85
N LEU A 108 27.89 3.39 -29.37
CA LEU A 108 29.16 3.63 -28.68
C LEU A 108 29.33 5.12 -28.34
N THR A 109 29.15 6.00 -29.33
CA THR A 109 29.21 7.46 -29.13
C THR A 109 28.16 7.93 -28.12
N TRP A 110 26.96 7.35 -28.13
CA TRP A 110 25.92 7.68 -27.15
C TRP A 110 26.32 7.30 -25.72
N TRP A 111 26.91 6.13 -25.50
CA TRP A 111 27.40 5.72 -24.18
C TRP A 111 28.57 6.57 -23.68
N GLU A 112 29.50 6.93 -24.56
CA GLU A 112 30.61 7.83 -24.20
C GLU A 112 30.07 9.19 -23.70
N ARG A 113 29.10 9.77 -24.40
CA ARG A 113 28.42 11.02 -23.96
C ARG A 113 27.68 10.84 -22.64
N LEU A 114 27.02 9.70 -22.46
CA LEU A 114 26.31 9.36 -21.23
C LEU A 114 27.28 9.31 -20.03
N LEU A 115 28.45 8.68 -20.20
CA LEU A 115 29.50 8.54 -19.19
C LEU A 115 30.27 9.85 -18.92
N ALA A 116 30.40 10.72 -19.92
CA ALA A 116 31.07 12.02 -19.80
C ALA A 116 30.30 13.06 -18.97
N GLY A 117 29.12 12.71 -18.42
CA GLY A 117 28.36 13.60 -17.53
C GLY A 117 27.24 14.37 -18.21
N SER A 118 26.78 13.92 -19.38
CA SER A 118 25.50 14.33 -19.97
C SER A 118 24.47 13.18 -19.93
N PRO A 119 24.00 12.72 -18.75
CA PRO A 119 23.12 11.55 -18.66
C PRO A 119 21.84 11.65 -19.49
N GLY A 120 21.42 12.83 -19.94
CA GLY A 120 20.25 12.99 -20.82
C GLY A 120 20.55 13.73 -22.12
N GLY A 121 21.82 13.89 -22.51
CA GLY A 121 22.21 14.71 -23.67
C GLY A 121 21.66 16.14 -23.62
N ASP A 122 21.54 16.77 -24.79
CA ASP A 122 20.96 18.10 -24.99
C ASP A 122 19.41 18.10 -24.95
N TRP A 123 18.79 17.08 -24.34
CA TRP A 123 17.34 16.98 -24.29
C TRP A 123 16.72 18.17 -23.55
N PRO A 124 15.70 18.83 -24.13
CA PRO A 124 15.00 19.91 -23.48
C PRO A 124 14.45 19.48 -22.11
N VAL A 125 14.56 20.36 -21.12
CA VAL A 125 14.03 20.12 -19.78
C VAL A 125 12.73 20.91 -19.62
N VAL A 126 11.70 20.25 -19.11
CA VAL A 126 10.44 20.89 -18.70
C VAL A 126 10.23 20.68 -17.21
N ARG A 127 9.69 21.71 -16.55
CA ARG A 127 9.46 21.70 -15.10
C ARG A 127 8.04 22.13 -14.77
N ALA A 128 7.39 21.37 -13.91
CA ALA A 128 6.09 21.71 -13.34
C ALA A 128 6.20 21.77 -11.81
N GLU A 129 5.60 22.80 -11.22
CA GLU A 129 5.59 23.01 -9.77
C GLU A 129 4.21 23.49 -9.31
N TYR A 130 3.65 22.81 -8.31
CA TYR A 130 2.39 23.21 -7.69
C TYR A 130 2.36 22.74 -6.24
N GLY A 131 1.94 23.61 -5.31
CA GLY A 131 1.81 23.25 -3.88
C GLY A 131 3.12 22.72 -3.24
N GLY A 132 4.28 23.22 -3.69
CA GLY A 132 5.60 22.76 -3.25
C GLY A 132 6.00 21.36 -3.74
N GLN A 133 5.21 20.75 -4.64
CA GLN A 133 5.56 19.49 -5.31
C GLN A 133 6.10 19.79 -6.70
N VAL A 134 7.24 19.19 -7.04
CA VAL A 134 7.97 19.46 -8.28
C VAL A 134 8.07 18.19 -9.11
N LEU A 135 7.77 18.30 -10.40
CA LEU A 135 8.09 17.30 -11.42
C LEU A 135 8.99 17.92 -12.48
N GLN A 136 10.14 17.29 -12.74
CA GLN A 136 11.06 17.72 -13.78
C GLN A 136 11.34 16.55 -14.71
N LEU A 137 11.10 16.75 -16.01
CA LEU A 137 11.26 15.73 -17.04
C LEU A 137 12.18 16.23 -18.15
N ARG A 138 13.00 15.33 -18.70
CA ARG A 138 13.73 15.55 -19.95
C ARG A 138 12.89 15.05 -21.12
N LEU A 139 12.76 15.85 -22.17
CA LEU A 139 12.05 15.49 -23.39
C LEU A 139 13.01 14.74 -24.33
N ALA A 140 12.90 13.42 -24.39
CA ALA A 140 13.73 12.57 -25.24
C ALA A 140 13.29 12.65 -26.70
N ASP A 141 13.63 13.76 -27.35
CA ASP A 141 13.26 14.09 -28.73
C ASP A 141 14.27 13.61 -29.79
N SER A 142 15.39 13.06 -29.34
CA SER A 142 16.54 12.68 -30.17
C SER A 142 17.34 11.54 -29.53
N GLY A 143 18.23 10.92 -30.32
CA GLY A 143 19.10 9.83 -29.87
C GLY A 143 18.48 8.43 -29.99
N PRO A 144 19.30 7.38 -29.73
CA PRO A 144 18.93 5.99 -29.96
C PRO A 144 18.00 5.42 -28.87
N PHE A 145 17.44 4.24 -29.14
CA PHE A 145 16.66 3.37 -28.23
C PHE A 145 15.26 3.88 -27.82
N ARG A 146 14.92 5.13 -28.11
CA ARG A 146 13.57 5.68 -27.89
C ARG A 146 12.49 5.01 -28.75
N ASP A 147 12.89 4.36 -29.84
CA ASP A 147 12.04 3.51 -30.68
C ASP A 147 11.48 2.29 -29.92
N ALA A 148 12.03 1.93 -28.76
CA ALA A 148 11.53 0.85 -27.92
C ALA A 148 10.07 1.02 -27.45
N HIS A 149 9.51 2.23 -27.57
CA HIS A 149 8.09 2.50 -27.27
C HIS A 149 7.13 2.04 -28.37
N GLY A 150 7.63 1.70 -29.57
CA GLY A 150 6.82 1.10 -30.65
C GLY A 150 5.81 2.03 -31.32
N HIS A 151 5.94 3.34 -31.13
CA HIS A 151 5.09 4.37 -31.73
C HIS A 151 5.89 5.34 -32.58
N THR A 152 5.19 6.06 -33.47
CA THR A 152 5.78 7.11 -34.29
C THR A 152 6.32 8.23 -33.39
N LEU A 153 7.64 8.34 -33.37
CA LEU A 153 8.36 9.31 -32.58
C LEU A 153 8.17 10.72 -33.15
N ASP A 154 8.16 11.71 -32.28
CA ASP A 154 8.31 13.09 -32.72
C ASP A 154 9.76 13.43 -33.05
N GLY A 155 9.95 14.45 -33.89
CA GLY A 155 11.28 14.96 -34.22
C GLY A 155 11.84 15.86 -33.10
N PRO A 156 13.08 16.37 -33.28
CA PRO A 156 13.64 17.37 -32.38
C PRO A 156 12.68 18.53 -32.17
N LEU A 157 12.45 18.90 -30.92
CA LEU A 157 11.45 19.90 -30.59
C LEU A 157 12.00 21.31 -30.82
N THR A 158 11.19 22.18 -31.41
CA THR A 158 11.48 23.62 -31.42
C THR A 158 11.26 24.19 -30.02
N GLY A 159 11.88 25.34 -29.71
CA GLY A 159 11.68 26.01 -28.43
C GLY A 159 10.21 26.34 -28.13
N GLU A 160 9.38 26.58 -29.15
CA GLU A 160 7.94 26.77 -29.00
C GLU A 160 7.23 25.49 -28.56
N ARG A 161 7.53 24.36 -29.21
CA ARG A 161 6.94 23.06 -28.85
C ARG A 161 7.36 22.60 -27.46
N THR A 162 8.61 22.86 -27.07
CA THR A 162 9.09 22.62 -25.70
C THR A 162 8.28 23.43 -24.67
N ARG A 163 8.00 24.71 -24.93
CA ARG A 163 7.16 25.54 -24.05
C ARG A 163 5.72 25.04 -23.98
N HIS A 164 5.18 24.50 -25.08
CA HIS A 164 3.84 23.91 -25.07
C HIS A 164 3.80 22.65 -24.18
N TRP A 165 4.81 21.78 -24.27
CA TRP A 165 4.97 20.65 -23.34
C TRP A 165 5.05 21.10 -21.88
N GLU A 166 5.83 22.14 -21.58
CA GLU A 166 5.96 22.66 -20.21
C GLU A 166 4.63 23.21 -19.67
N LYS A 167 3.88 23.94 -20.50
CA LYS A 167 2.55 24.45 -20.14
C LYS A 167 1.56 23.32 -19.89
N ALA A 168 1.50 22.32 -20.79
CA ALA A 168 0.61 21.17 -20.64
C ALA A 168 0.97 20.35 -19.39
N LEU A 169 2.27 20.09 -19.17
CA LEU A 169 2.76 19.39 -17.99
C LEU A 169 2.41 20.13 -16.70
N SER A 170 2.56 21.47 -16.68
CA SER A 170 2.23 22.28 -15.51
C SER A 170 0.74 22.19 -15.15
N ALA A 171 -0.14 22.29 -16.14
CA ALA A 171 -1.58 22.16 -15.93
C ALA A 171 -1.97 20.74 -15.47
N ALA A 172 -1.37 19.70 -16.05
CA ALA A 172 -1.61 18.31 -15.65
C ALA A 172 -1.08 18.03 -14.23
N TRP A 173 0.07 18.61 -13.88
CA TRP A 173 0.66 18.46 -12.55
C TRP A 173 -0.19 19.11 -11.46
N GLU A 174 -0.79 20.28 -11.73
CA GLU A 174 -1.76 20.91 -10.84
C GLU A 174 -2.94 19.97 -10.52
N VAL A 175 -3.52 19.32 -11.54
CA VAL A 175 -4.59 18.32 -11.37
C VAL A 175 -4.12 17.17 -10.46
N LEU A 176 -2.92 16.63 -10.72
CA LEU A 176 -2.37 15.53 -9.93
C LEU A 176 -2.13 15.92 -8.47
N VAL A 177 -1.57 17.10 -8.20
CA VAL A 177 -1.27 17.56 -6.84
C VAL A 177 -2.54 17.82 -6.05
N GLN A 178 -3.54 18.46 -6.65
CA GLN A 178 -4.78 18.78 -5.94
C GLN A 178 -5.66 17.55 -5.71
N ARG A 179 -5.78 16.67 -6.70
CA ARG A 179 -6.85 15.66 -6.75
C ARG A 179 -6.36 14.21 -6.69
N HIS A 180 -5.08 13.97 -6.99
CA HIS A 180 -4.47 12.63 -7.01
C HIS A 180 -3.16 12.56 -6.19
N PRO A 181 -3.13 13.09 -4.95
CA PRO A 181 -1.90 13.33 -4.19
C PRO A 181 -1.07 12.06 -3.90
N TRP A 182 -1.70 10.89 -3.99
CA TRP A 182 -1.07 9.59 -3.72
C TRP A 182 -0.10 9.12 -4.81
N HIS A 183 -0.15 9.67 -6.03
CA HIS A 183 0.82 9.34 -7.09
C HIS A 183 1.97 10.35 -7.17
N VAL A 184 1.72 11.60 -6.80
CA VAL A 184 2.60 12.76 -6.99
C VAL A 184 4.04 12.51 -6.56
N ARG A 185 4.27 12.19 -5.28
CA ARG A 185 5.64 12.00 -4.76
C ARG A 185 6.35 10.82 -5.40
N ALA A 186 5.60 9.75 -5.69
CA ALA A 186 6.16 8.55 -6.31
C ALA A 186 6.53 8.81 -7.78
N MET A 187 5.68 9.51 -8.53
CA MET A 187 5.95 9.92 -9.91
C MET A 187 7.15 10.86 -9.98
N ALA A 188 7.21 11.91 -9.15
CA ALA A 188 8.35 12.82 -9.09
C ALA A 188 9.67 12.12 -8.72
N ALA A 189 9.60 11.08 -7.88
CA ALA A 189 10.78 10.29 -7.53
C ALA A 189 11.18 9.28 -8.61
N CYS A 190 10.27 8.87 -9.50
CA CYS A 190 10.48 7.78 -10.45
C CYS A 190 10.73 8.27 -11.88
N LEU A 191 9.85 9.13 -12.38
CA LEU A 191 9.85 9.59 -13.76
C LEU A 191 10.93 10.65 -13.95
N THR A 192 11.76 10.46 -14.97
CA THR A 192 12.85 11.39 -15.33
C THR A 192 12.77 11.86 -16.77
N THR A 193 12.03 11.14 -17.61
CA THR A 193 12.04 11.31 -19.06
C THR A 193 10.63 11.17 -19.62
N LEU A 194 10.28 12.06 -20.54
CA LEU A 194 9.09 11.95 -21.38
C LEU A 194 9.54 11.88 -22.84
N VAL A 195 9.00 10.93 -23.60
CA VAL A 195 9.28 10.78 -25.04
C VAL A 195 8.13 11.39 -25.82
N PRO A 196 8.37 12.46 -26.58
CA PRO A 196 7.34 13.04 -27.43
C PRO A 196 6.98 12.06 -28.57
N LEU A 197 5.71 11.71 -28.67
CA LEU A 197 5.16 10.91 -29.77
C LEU A 197 4.29 11.78 -30.70
N ARG A 198 4.18 11.37 -31.96
CA ARG A 198 3.14 11.89 -32.85
C ARG A 198 1.79 11.24 -32.50
N PRO A 199 0.67 11.98 -32.59
CA PRO A 199 -0.65 11.38 -32.45
C PRO A 199 -0.90 10.31 -33.52
N GLY A 200 -1.90 9.46 -33.28
CA GLY A 200 -2.36 8.46 -34.24
C GLY A 200 -2.80 9.09 -35.57
N SER A 201 -2.90 8.29 -36.62
CA SER A 201 -3.33 8.77 -37.95
C SER A 201 -4.75 9.35 -37.96
N ASP A 202 -5.57 8.96 -36.99
CA ASP A 202 -6.92 9.47 -36.71
C ASP A 202 -6.93 10.70 -35.78
N GLY A 203 -5.74 11.21 -35.41
CA GLY A 203 -5.57 12.29 -34.45
C GLY A 203 -5.70 11.88 -32.98
N ALA A 204 -5.89 10.58 -32.69
CA ALA A 204 -6.01 10.11 -31.32
C ALA A 204 -4.70 10.28 -30.55
N SER A 205 -4.82 10.63 -29.27
CA SER A 205 -3.66 10.66 -28.38
C SER A 205 -3.12 9.25 -28.17
N VAL A 206 -1.79 9.12 -28.17
CA VAL A 206 -1.08 7.85 -27.96
C VAL A 206 -0.13 7.96 -26.79
N SER A 207 0.04 6.87 -26.06
CA SER A 207 1.02 6.75 -24.98
C SER A 207 1.57 5.34 -24.89
N SER A 208 2.76 5.20 -24.30
CA SER A 208 3.42 3.90 -24.16
C SER A 208 4.44 3.92 -23.03
N THR A 209 4.68 2.74 -22.48
CA THR A 209 5.76 2.44 -21.56
C THR A 209 6.53 1.23 -22.08
N ALA A 210 7.80 1.42 -22.38
CA ALA A 210 8.70 0.33 -22.71
C ALA A 210 9.25 -0.35 -21.45
N ARG A 211 9.17 -1.69 -21.38
CA ARG A 211 9.56 -2.50 -20.21
C ARG A 211 11.01 -2.26 -19.75
N ARG A 212 11.92 -2.00 -20.69
CA ARG A 212 13.35 -1.76 -20.42
C ARG A 212 13.69 -0.28 -20.22
N ALA A 213 12.72 0.63 -20.39
CA ALA A 213 12.94 2.07 -20.24
C ALA A 213 12.47 2.61 -18.87
N TYR A 214 12.93 2.00 -17.78
CA TYR A 214 12.50 2.39 -16.42
C TYR A 214 12.74 3.89 -16.16
N GLY A 215 11.69 4.60 -15.75
CA GLY A 215 11.73 6.05 -15.51
C GLY A 215 11.38 6.91 -16.73
N ALA A 216 11.12 6.30 -17.89
CA ALA A 216 10.60 6.97 -19.07
C ALA A 216 9.15 6.59 -19.35
N VAL A 217 8.39 7.56 -19.83
CA VAL A 217 7.06 7.37 -20.42
C VAL A 217 7.02 8.05 -21.78
N ALA A 218 6.24 7.54 -22.72
CA ALA A 218 6.05 8.13 -24.03
C ALA A 218 4.62 8.61 -24.18
N ALA A 219 4.42 9.80 -24.75
CA ALA A 219 3.09 10.35 -24.97
C ALA A 219 3.08 11.35 -26.13
N SER A 220 1.98 11.39 -26.88
CA SER A 220 1.64 12.54 -27.70
C SER A 220 1.16 13.68 -26.83
N LEU A 221 1.38 14.92 -27.27
CA LEU A 221 0.92 16.11 -26.55
C LEU A 221 -0.61 16.13 -26.45
N GLN A 222 -1.13 16.52 -25.28
CA GLN A 222 -2.56 16.59 -24.99
C GLN A 222 -2.87 17.93 -24.34
N ASP A 223 -3.86 18.66 -24.87
CA ASP A 223 -4.24 19.98 -24.35
C ASP A 223 -5.17 19.90 -23.12
N ASP A 224 -5.94 18.81 -22.96
CA ASP A 224 -6.77 18.58 -21.77
C ASP A 224 -5.87 18.16 -20.59
N PRO A 225 -5.73 18.99 -19.54
CA PRO A 225 -4.85 18.69 -18.42
C PRO A 225 -5.23 17.41 -17.67
N SER A 226 -6.51 17.07 -17.63
CA SER A 226 -6.99 15.87 -16.94
C SER A 226 -6.63 14.61 -17.71
N LEU A 227 -6.61 14.68 -19.05
CA LEU A 227 -6.20 13.56 -19.89
C LEU A 227 -4.69 13.33 -19.85
N LEU A 228 -3.89 14.40 -19.87
CA LEU A 228 -2.44 14.26 -19.70
C LEU A 228 -2.09 13.74 -18.30
N ALA A 229 -2.78 14.23 -17.25
CA ALA A 229 -2.63 13.72 -15.90
C ALA A 229 -2.97 12.23 -15.80
N LEU A 230 -4.09 11.81 -16.40
CA LEU A 230 -4.49 10.40 -16.49
C LEU A 230 -3.44 9.55 -17.21
N THR A 231 -2.92 10.05 -18.35
CA THR A 231 -1.88 9.39 -19.14
C THR A 231 -0.62 9.17 -18.30
N LEU A 232 -0.16 10.21 -17.60
CA LEU A 232 1.04 10.09 -16.75
C LEU A 232 0.84 9.07 -15.62
N VAL A 233 -0.34 9.00 -15.00
CA VAL A 233 -0.66 7.97 -13.99
C VAL A 233 -0.69 6.58 -14.61
N HIS A 234 -1.34 6.42 -15.76
CA HIS A 234 -1.43 5.15 -16.47
C HIS A 234 -0.05 4.58 -16.80
N GLU A 235 0.79 5.38 -17.45
CA GLU A 235 2.13 4.97 -17.86
C GLU A 235 3.06 4.76 -16.65
N PHE A 236 2.95 5.61 -15.62
CA PHE A 236 3.69 5.41 -14.38
C PHE A 236 3.41 4.04 -13.74
N LEU A 237 2.15 3.58 -13.75
CA LEU A 237 1.82 2.25 -13.22
C LEU A 237 2.41 1.11 -14.06
N HIS A 238 2.47 1.26 -15.39
CA HIS A 238 3.21 0.32 -16.23
C HIS A 238 4.70 0.29 -15.87
N VAL A 239 5.34 1.45 -15.65
CA VAL A 239 6.74 1.54 -15.21
C VAL A 239 6.94 0.80 -13.89
N GLN A 240 6.04 1.01 -12.91
CA GLN A 240 6.13 0.35 -11.60
C GLN A 240 5.97 -1.17 -11.70
N LEU A 241 4.96 -1.65 -12.42
CA LEU A 241 4.70 -3.09 -12.54
C LEU A 241 5.80 -3.77 -13.35
N GLY A 242 6.29 -3.15 -14.41
CA GLY A 242 7.43 -3.67 -15.18
C GLY A 242 8.66 -3.88 -14.29
N ALA A 243 8.99 -2.90 -13.45
CA ALA A 243 10.10 -3.01 -12.50
C ALA A 243 9.85 -4.04 -11.39
N LEU A 244 8.60 -4.20 -10.94
CA LEU A 244 8.23 -5.24 -9.97
C LEU A 244 8.42 -6.64 -10.57
N LEU A 245 7.99 -6.86 -11.81
CA LEU A 245 8.11 -8.15 -12.48
C LEU A 245 9.55 -8.58 -12.74
N ASP A 246 10.49 -7.62 -12.80
CA ASP A 246 11.92 -7.93 -12.84
C ASP A 246 12.47 -8.43 -11.50
N LEU A 247 11.78 -8.16 -10.39
CA LEU A 247 12.14 -8.60 -9.03
C LEU A 247 11.36 -9.84 -8.58
N LEU A 248 10.07 -9.89 -8.89
CA LEU A 248 9.14 -10.90 -8.41
C LEU A 248 8.16 -11.27 -9.52
N PRO A 249 8.30 -12.46 -10.12
CA PRO A 249 7.32 -12.99 -11.06
C PRO A 249 5.95 -13.13 -10.41
N LEU A 250 4.92 -12.58 -11.06
CA LEU A 250 3.53 -12.68 -10.61
C LEU A 250 2.73 -13.71 -11.40
N HIS A 251 3.19 -14.10 -12.58
CA HIS A 251 2.56 -15.12 -13.41
C HIS A 251 3.61 -16.09 -13.96
N GLY A 252 3.15 -17.28 -14.36
CA GLY A 252 3.99 -18.28 -15.00
C GLY A 252 4.47 -17.85 -16.40
N PRO A 253 5.34 -18.65 -17.03
CA PRO A 253 5.72 -18.42 -18.42
C PRO A 253 4.49 -18.49 -19.35
N PRO A 254 4.52 -17.84 -20.54
CA PRO A 254 3.41 -17.88 -21.47
C PRO A 254 3.04 -19.32 -21.87
N THR A 255 1.77 -19.69 -21.70
CA THR A 255 1.24 -21.03 -22.04
C THR A 255 0.59 -21.11 -23.42
N GLY A 256 0.45 -19.98 -24.11
CA GLY A 256 -0.33 -19.85 -25.35
C GLY A 256 -1.82 -19.54 -25.12
N VAL A 257 -2.34 -19.76 -23.91
CA VAL A 257 -3.71 -19.43 -23.52
C VAL A 257 -3.95 -17.91 -23.64
N ARG A 258 -5.18 -17.55 -24.03
CA ARG A 258 -5.63 -16.17 -24.26
C ARG A 258 -6.90 -15.92 -23.46
N HIS A 259 -6.92 -14.81 -22.74
CA HIS A 259 -8.00 -14.40 -21.84
C HIS A 259 -8.69 -13.15 -22.36
N HIS A 260 -9.99 -13.05 -22.15
CA HIS A 260 -10.75 -11.87 -22.51
C HIS A 260 -10.25 -10.62 -21.75
N ALA A 261 -10.16 -9.49 -22.45
CA ALA A 261 -9.77 -8.19 -21.90
C ALA A 261 -10.93 -7.20 -22.11
N PRO A 262 -11.67 -6.77 -21.07
CA PRO A 262 -12.92 -6.02 -21.23
C PRO A 262 -12.85 -4.71 -22.04
N TRP A 263 -11.67 -4.12 -22.16
CA TRP A 263 -11.44 -2.85 -22.86
C TRP A 263 -11.03 -3.01 -24.33
N ARG A 264 -10.95 -4.23 -24.88
CA ARG A 264 -10.58 -4.46 -26.28
C ARG A 264 -11.15 -5.79 -26.81
N PRO A 265 -11.33 -5.95 -28.13
CA PRO A 265 -11.87 -7.18 -28.70
C PRO A 265 -10.88 -8.36 -28.64
N ASP A 266 -9.58 -8.12 -28.81
CA ASP A 266 -8.60 -9.20 -28.91
C ASP A 266 -8.22 -9.77 -27.54
N PRO A 267 -8.24 -11.10 -27.36
CA PRO A 267 -7.86 -11.73 -26.11
C PRO A 267 -6.33 -11.71 -25.91
N ARG A 268 -5.90 -11.80 -24.64
CA ARG A 268 -4.54 -11.46 -24.19
C ARG A 268 -3.94 -12.59 -23.35
N PRO A 269 -2.64 -12.88 -23.45
CA PRO A 269 -1.99 -13.76 -22.48
C PRO A 269 -2.03 -13.15 -21.07
N ALA A 270 -2.00 -13.98 -20.02
CA ALA A 270 -2.19 -13.53 -18.64
C ALA A 270 -1.28 -12.37 -18.22
N GLY A 271 0.01 -12.41 -18.58
CA GLY A 271 0.94 -11.30 -18.27
C GLY A 271 0.54 -9.97 -18.91
N ALA A 272 -0.01 -10.01 -20.13
CA ALA A 272 -0.46 -8.82 -20.85
C ALA A 272 -1.82 -8.30 -20.36
N LEU A 273 -2.68 -9.20 -19.87
CA LEU A 273 -3.92 -8.86 -19.18
C LEU A 273 -3.62 -8.22 -17.80
N LEU A 274 -2.67 -8.78 -17.04
CA LEU A 274 -2.21 -8.24 -15.75
C LEU A 274 -1.67 -6.82 -15.88
N GLN A 275 -0.82 -6.58 -16.89
CA GLN A 275 -0.30 -5.25 -17.17
C GLN A 275 -1.43 -4.23 -17.41
N GLY A 276 -2.38 -4.57 -18.30
CA GLY A 276 -3.52 -3.68 -18.58
C GLY A 276 -4.44 -3.49 -17.37
N ALA A 277 -4.77 -4.56 -16.66
CA ALA A 277 -5.62 -4.49 -15.46
C ALA A 277 -5.00 -3.59 -14.38
N TYR A 278 -3.67 -3.65 -14.19
CA TYR A 278 -2.98 -2.84 -13.19
C TYR A 278 -2.94 -1.36 -13.57
N ALA A 279 -2.68 -1.02 -14.83
CA ALA A 279 -2.76 0.38 -15.28
C ALA A 279 -4.21 0.91 -15.21
N HIS A 280 -5.21 0.09 -15.58
CA HIS A 280 -6.62 0.46 -15.48
C HIS A 280 -7.14 0.57 -14.04
N LEU A 281 -6.48 -0.06 -13.06
CA LEU A 281 -6.73 0.23 -11.64
C LEU A 281 -6.41 1.70 -11.32
N GLY A 282 -5.33 2.24 -11.89
CA GLY A 282 -5.01 3.67 -11.81
C GLY A 282 -6.05 4.55 -12.49
N VAL A 283 -6.50 4.16 -13.70
CA VAL A 283 -7.56 4.88 -14.43
C VAL A 283 -8.87 4.90 -13.65
N THR A 284 -9.27 3.75 -13.08
CA THR A 284 -10.45 3.60 -12.24
C THR A 284 -10.37 4.54 -11.03
N ASP A 285 -9.23 4.54 -10.35
CA ASP A 285 -9.03 5.36 -9.17
C ASP A 285 -8.92 6.86 -9.47
N PHE A 286 -8.37 7.22 -10.63
CA PHE A 286 -8.37 8.59 -11.14
C PHE A 286 -9.80 9.08 -11.32
N TRP A 287 -10.63 8.36 -12.09
CA TRP A 287 -12.02 8.76 -12.29
C TRP A 287 -12.87 8.70 -11.02
N ARG A 288 -12.53 7.84 -10.05
CA ARG A 288 -13.12 7.84 -8.69
C ARG A 288 -12.89 9.17 -7.97
N ALA A 289 -11.71 9.76 -8.12
CA ALA A 289 -11.37 11.04 -7.51
C ALA A 289 -11.98 12.21 -8.27
N GLU A 290 -11.95 12.18 -9.60
CA GLU A 290 -12.59 13.19 -10.45
C GLU A 290 -14.12 13.21 -10.27
N LEU A 291 -14.73 12.07 -9.96
CA LEU A 291 -16.15 11.99 -9.62
C LEU A 291 -16.54 12.91 -8.46
N ALA A 292 -15.63 13.14 -7.50
CA ALA A 292 -15.85 14.02 -6.36
C ALA A 292 -15.87 15.51 -6.74
N VAL A 293 -15.27 15.89 -7.87
CA VAL A 293 -15.39 17.23 -8.47
C VAL A 293 -16.69 17.37 -9.25
N GLY A 294 -17.19 16.25 -9.80
CA GLY A 294 -18.45 16.16 -10.54
C GLY A 294 -18.28 16.04 -12.05
N GLY A 295 -19.41 16.00 -12.77
CA GLY A 295 -19.44 15.94 -14.24
C GLY A 295 -19.89 14.59 -14.82
N LYS A 296 -20.59 14.64 -15.96
CA LYS A 296 -21.13 13.46 -16.65
C LYS A 296 -20.03 12.52 -17.14
N ARG A 297 -18.90 13.06 -17.59
CA ARG A 297 -17.73 12.30 -18.04
C ARG A 297 -17.16 11.42 -16.92
N ALA A 298 -16.82 12.01 -15.77
CA ALA A 298 -16.23 11.28 -14.65
C ALA A 298 -17.11 10.13 -14.17
N ARG A 299 -18.44 10.31 -14.11
CA ARG A 299 -19.39 9.23 -13.78
C ARG A 299 -19.33 8.06 -14.78
N ARG A 300 -19.40 8.36 -16.07
CA ARG A 300 -19.38 7.35 -17.13
C ARG A 300 -18.05 6.60 -17.16
N GLU A 301 -16.94 7.34 -17.12
CA GLU A 301 -15.60 6.74 -17.13
C GLU A 301 -15.35 5.90 -15.87
N TYR A 302 -15.71 6.39 -14.68
CA TYR A 302 -15.56 5.62 -13.44
C TYR A 302 -16.36 4.32 -13.48
N ALA A 303 -17.63 4.37 -13.89
CA ALA A 303 -18.46 3.16 -13.99
C ALA A 303 -17.86 2.13 -14.97
N THR A 304 -17.43 2.60 -16.14
CA THR A 304 -16.83 1.76 -17.19
C THR A 304 -15.54 1.10 -16.72
N TRP A 305 -14.58 1.89 -16.25
CA TRP A 305 -13.26 1.38 -15.87
C TRP A 305 -13.30 0.55 -14.60
N ARG A 306 -14.20 0.86 -13.66
CA ARG A 306 -14.42 0.02 -12.47
C ARG A 306 -14.91 -1.38 -12.85
N GLY A 307 -15.86 -1.49 -13.77
CA GLY A 307 -16.35 -2.77 -14.29
C GLY A 307 -15.23 -3.53 -15.00
N HIS A 308 -14.60 -2.90 -16.00
CA HIS A 308 -13.51 -3.50 -16.77
C HIS A 308 -12.36 -4.01 -15.90
N THR A 309 -11.94 -3.24 -14.90
CA THR A 309 -10.83 -3.62 -14.01
C THR A 309 -11.24 -4.76 -13.08
N ALA A 310 -12.47 -4.77 -12.57
CA ALA A 310 -12.98 -5.87 -11.74
C ALA A 310 -13.05 -7.18 -12.53
N ASP A 311 -13.59 -7.14 -13.75
CA ASP A 311 -13.75 -8.31 -14.61
C ASP A 311 -12.41 -8.89 -15.05
N ALA A 312 -11.45 -8.03 -15.41
CA ALA A 312 -10.10 -8.47 -15.74
C ALA A 312 -9.38 -9.08 -14.53
N ALA A 313 -9.54 -8.52 -13.33
CA ALA A 313 -8.98 -9.09 -12.10
C ALA A 313 -9.62 -10.46 -11.77
N GLY A 314 -10.92 -10.62 -11.98
CA GLY A 314 -11.61 -11.92 -11.88
C GLY A 314 -11.03 -12.93 -12.87
N THR A 315 -10.98 -12.56 -14.15
CA THR A 315 -10.42 -13.40 -15.23
C THR A 315 -8.99 -13.86 -14.91
N LEU A 316 -8.14 -12.98 -14.38
CA LEU A 316 -6.78 -13.33 -13.97
C LEU A 316 -6.75 -14.33 -12.80
N LEU A 317 -7.61 -14.17 -11.79
CA LEU A 317 -7.69 -15.09 -10.66
C LEU A 317 -8.20 -16.48 -11.08
N ASP A 318 -9.11 -16.52 -12.04
CA ASP A 318 -9.71 -17.76 -12.55
C ASP A 318 -8.81 -18.44 -13.62
N SER A 319 -7.79 -17.74 -14.13
CA SER A 319 -6.94 -18.23 -15.23
C SER A 319 -6.08 -19.46 -14.90
N GLY A 320 -5.75 -19.67 -13.62
CA GLY A 320 -4.75 -20.66 -13.21
C GLY A 320 -3.30 -20.33 -13.60
N GLU A 321 -3.02 -19.18 -14.24
CA GLU A 321 -1.68 -18.80 -14.72
C GLU A 321 -0.90 -17.90 -13.75
N LEU A 322 -1.54 -17.45 -12.65
CA LEU A 322 -0.91 -16.65 -11.61
C LEU A 322 -0.06 -17.51 -10.67
N LEU A 323 1.12 -17.01 -10.32
CA LEU A 323 1.93 -17.58 -9.24
C LEU A 323 1.35 -17.17 -7.87
N PRO A 324 1.73 -17.80 -6.75
CA PRO A 324 1.18 -17.45 -5.43
C PRO A 324 1.30 -15.96 -5.06
N ALA A 325 2.38 -15.30 -5.49
CA ALA A 325 2.52 -13.86 -5.35
C ALA A 325 1.54 -13.08 -6.23
N GLY A 326 1.31 -13.52 -7.48
CA GLY A 326 0.33 -12.93 -8.37
C GLY A 326 -1.10 -13.08 -7.89
N VAL A 327 -1.49 -14.23 -7.34
CA VAL A 327 -2.83 -14.42 -6.75
C VAL A 327 -3.07 -13.39 -5.64
N ARG A 328 -2.09 -13.21 -4.74
CA ARG A 328 -2.16 -12.16 -3.71
C ARG A 328 -2.23 -10.77 -4.32
N PHE A 329 -1.37 -10.47 -5.30
CA PHE A 329 -1.33 -9.16 -5.95
C PHE A 329 -2.66 -8.80 -6.61
N VAL A 330 -3.23 -9.72 -7.39
CA VAL A 330 -4.49 -9.50 -8.10
C VAL A 330 -5.69 -9.48 -7.15
N THR A 331 -5.64 -10.23 -6.04
CA THR A 331 -6.66 -10.12 -4.98
C THR A 331 -6.67 -8.72 -4.37
N GLU A 332 -5.50 -8.18 -4.01
CA GLU A 332 -5.36 -6.81 -3.49
C GLU A 332 -5.79 -5.75 -4.53
N MET A 333 -5.49 -5.97 -5.83
CA MET A 333 -6.00 -5.13 -6.91
C MET A 333 -7.53 -5.15 -6.96
N ARG A 334 -8.15 -6.34 -6.93
CA ARG A 334 -9.61 -6.52 -6.98
C ARG A 334 -10.29 -5.83 -5.79
N ASP A 335 -9.69 -5.91 -4.61
CA ASP A 335 -10.19 -5.20 -3.43
C ASP A 335 -10.04 -3.68 -3.57
N ALA A 336 -8.95 -3.21 -4.17
CA ALA A 336 -8.74 -1.79 -4.42
C ALA A 336 -9.75 -1.19 -5.43
N VAL A 337 -10.27 -1.98 -6.38
CA VAL A 337 -11.35 -1.54 -7.28
C VAL A 337 -12.63 -1.15 -6.51
N ARG A 338 -12.83 -1.72 -5.32
CA ARG A 338 -14.01 -1.49 -4.46
C ARG A 338 -13.85 -0.31 -3.50
N ARG A 339 -12.81 0.52 -3.67
CA ARG A 339 -12.62 1.71 -2.84
C ARG A 339 -13.88 2.57 -2.78
N PRO A 340 -14.25 3.08 -1.59
CA PRO A 340 -15.39 3.98 -1.47
C PRO A 340 -15.12 5.26 -2.27
N PRO A 341 -16.15 6.03 -2.66
CA PRO A 341 -15.97 7.35 -3.26
C PRO A 341 -15.03 8.21 -2.43
N VAL A 342 -14.27 9.09 -3.09
CA VAL A 342 -13.51 10.11 -2.36
C VAL A 342 -14.53 11.02 -1.67
N ALA A 343 -14.55 11.01 -0.34
CA ALA A 343 -15.47 11.82 0.43
C ALA A 343 -15.16 13.31 0.19
N SER A 344 -16.00 13.98 -0.59
CA SER A 344 -16.03 15.43 -0.70
C SER A 344 -17.00 15.97 0.35
N GLY A 345 -16.58 16.00 1.62
CA GLY A 345 -17.36 16.57 2.72
C GLY A 345 -16.46 17.24 3.75
N GLY A 346 -16.67 18.53 4.01
CA GLY A 346 -16.06 19.26 5.13
C GLY A 346 -14.83 20.11 4.79
N SER A 347 -15.00 21.29 4.16
CA SER A 347 -14.00 22.36 3.97
C SER A 347 -12.65 22.01 3.29
N GLY A 348 -12.37 20.74 3.01
CA GLY A 348 -11.05 20.27 2.55
C GLY A 348 -9.91 20.46 3.56
N LYS A 349 -10.14 21.13 4.70
CA LYS A 349 -9.11 21.37 5.70
C LYS A 349 -8.94 20.15 6.61
N PRO A 350 -7.74 19.55 6.67
CA PRO A 350 -7.47 18.48 7.60
C PRO A 350 -7.74 18.93 9.05
N ARG A 351 -8.42 18.07 9.82
CA ARG A 351 -8.68 18.26 11.24
C ARG A 351 -7.36 18.25 12.00
N THR A 352 -7.19 19.22 12.89
CA THR A 352 -6.01 19.35 13.74
C THR A 352 -6.23 18.62 15.08
N LYS A 353 -5.14 18.40 15.82
CA LYS A 353 -5.19 17.89 17.21
C LYS A 353 -6.21 18.67 18.06
N GLY A 354 -6.16 20.01 18.01
CA GLY A 354 -7.01 20.89 18.82
C GLY A 354 -8.50 20.77 18.46
N ALA A 355 -8.82 20.65 17.16
CA ALA A 355 -10.21 20.44 16.73
C ALA A 355 -10.76 19.10 17.22
N LEU A 356 -10.00 18.01 17.04
CA LEU A 356 -10.41 16.70 17.53
C LEU A 356 -10.57 16.68 19.06
N ALA A 357 -9.66 17.33 19.79
CA ALA A 357 -9.74 17.41 21.26
C ALA A 357 -10.95 18.23 21.74
N ALA A 358 -11.35 19.27 21.01
CA ALA A 358 -12.57 20.02 21.31
C ALA A 358 -13.82 19.17 21.09
N ASP A 359 -13.90 18.47 19.96
CA ASP A 359 -15.01 17.57 19.64
C ASP A 359 -15.15 16.43 20.67
N LEU A 360 -14.02 15.83 21.07
CA LEU A 360 -13.99 14.77 22.10
C LEU A 360 -14.49 15.28 23.46
N ARG A 361 -14.13 16.51 23.85
CA ARG A 361 -14.66 17.15 25.07
C ARG A 361 -16.16 17.43 24.95
N ALA A 362 -16.61 17.89 23.78
CA ALA A 362 -18.03 18.12 23.51
C ALA A 362 -18.86 16.82 23.54
N LEU A 363 -18.29 15.70 23.11
CA LEU A 363 -18.89 14.36 23.24
C LEU A 363 -19.01 13.91 24.71
N GLY A 364 -18.26 14.52 25.63
CA GLY A 364 -18.31 14.26 27.07
C GLY A 364 -17.08 13.55 27.64
N LEU A 365 -16.01 13.39 26.87
CA LEU A 365 -14.73 12.85 27.35
C LEU A 365 -14.05 13.88 28.29
N ARG A 366 -13.50 13.41 29.41
CA ARG A 366 -12.97 14.27 30.49
C ARG A 366 -11.55 13.89 30.87
N ALA A 367 -10.85 14.83 31.49
CA ALA A 367 -9.56 14.56 32.09
C ALA A 367 -9.70 13.51 33.21
N GLY A 368 -8.77 12.56 33.28
CA GLY A 368 -8.77 11.48 34.28
C GLY A 368 -9.50 10.21 33.85
N ASP A 369 -10.24 10.20 32.74
CA ASP A 369 -10.95 8.99 32.31
C ASP A 369 -10.01 7.83 31.98
N THR A 370 -10.49 6.62 32.20
CA THR A 370 -9.97 5.41 31.54
C THR A 370 -10.89 5.06 30.37
N VAL A 371 -10.35 5.00 29.15
CA VAL A 371 -11.15 4.86 27.92
C VAL A 371 -10.66 3.72 27.06
N LEU A 372 -11.55 2.77 26.78
CA LEU A 372 -11.38 1.77 25.72
C LEU A 372 -11.88 2.34 24.39
N VAL A 373 -10.98 2.50 23.41
CA VAL A 373 -11.32 3.09 22.11
C VAL A 373 -11.41 2.04 21.00
N HIS A 374 -12.47 2.14 20.19
CA HIS A 374 -12.61 1.49 18.89
C HIS A 374 -12.79 2.58 17.84
N ALA A 375 -11.99 2.56 16.76
CA ALA A 375 -11.93 3.71 15.85
C ALA A 375 -11.83 3.36 14.36
N SER A 376 -12.52 4.15 13.54
CA SER A 376 -12.35 4.19 12.09
C SER A 376 -11.77 5.53 11.66
N LEU A 377 -10.46 5.59 11.40
CA LEU A 377 -9.81 6.85 10.99
C LEU A 377 -10.42 7.45 9.73
N ARG A 378 -10.87 6.61 8.79
CA ARG A 378 -11.54 7.06 7.57
C ARG A 378 -12.81 7.85 7.85
N ALA A 379 -13.51 7.55 8.96
CA ALA A 379 -14.78 8.19 9.31
C ALA A 379 -14.57 9.60 9.87
N LEU A 380 -13.39 9.90 10.43
CA LEU A 380 -13.06 11.22 10.99
C LEU A 380 -12.92 12.31 9.92
N GLY A 381 -12.78 11.94 8.66
CA GLY A 381 -12.34 12.82 7.58
C GLY A 381 -10.81 12.98 7.53
N PRO A 382 -10.29 13.92 6.74
CA PRO A 382 -8.85 14.17 6.68
C PRO A 382 -8.33 14.67 8.03
N VAL A 383 -7.29 14.04 8.59
CA VAL A 383 -6.65 14.45 9.85
C VAL A 383 -5.18 14.78 9.56
N THR A 384 -4.73 15.98 9.95
CA THR A 384 -3.30 16.33 9.87
C THR A 384 -2.50 15.32 10.68
N GLY A 385 -1.49 14.66 10.11
CA GLY A 385 -0.67 13.70 10.85
C GLY A 385 -1.34 12.33 11.13
N GLY A 386 -2.57 12.09 10.65
CA GLY A 386 -3.21 10.78 10.72
C GLY A 386 -3.44 10.25 12.14
N ALA A 387 -3.18 8.95 12.34
CA ALA A 387 -3.44 8.23 13.60
C ALA A 387 -2.74 8.84 14.81
N GLU A 388 -1.50 9.31 14.62
CA GLU A 388 -0.68 9.94 15.66
C GLU A 388 -1.42 11.12 16.29
N THR A 389 -2.01 11.97 15.46
CA THR A 389 -2.77 13.15 15.90
C THR A 389 -4.07 12.78 16.62
N VAL A 390 -4.70 11.67 16.25
CA VAL A 390 -5.88 11.16 16.96
C VAL A 390 -5.49 10.67 18.36
N VAL A 391 -4.39 9.91 18.48
CA VAL A 391 -3.86 9.48 19.79
C VAL A 391 -3.47 10.69 20.64
N ASP A 392 -2.82 11.69 20.06
CA ASP A 392 -2.41 12.90 20.77
C ASP A 392 -3.61 13.73 21.23
N ALA A 393 -4.67 13.82 20.43
CA ALA A 393 -5.91 14.48 20.82
C ALA A 393 -6.60 13.75 21.98
N LEU A 394 -6.68 12.41 21.93
CA LEU A 394 -7.21 11.61 23.03
C LEU A 394 -6.39 11.82 24.31
N ARG A 395 -5.06 11.71 24.24
CA ARG A 395 -4.16 11.93 25.40
C ARG A 395 -4.25 13.36 25.95
N ASP A 396 -4.48 14.36 25.11
CA ASP A 396 -4.66 15.76 25.51
C ASP A 396 -5.95 15.96 26.32
N VAL A 397 -7.04 15.31 25.92
CA VAL A 397 -8.31 15.38 26.66
C VAL A 397 -8.23 14.61 27.98
N LEU A 398 -7.64 13.41 27.95
CA LEU A 398 -7.50 12.55 29.12
C LEU A 398 -6.51 13.10 30.16
N GLY A 399 -5.51 13.86 29.71
CA GLY A 399 -4.47 14.41 30.56
C GLY A 399 -3.57 13.35 31.22
N PRO A 400 -2.72 13.75 32.17
CA PRO A 400 -1.77 12.84 32.83
C PRO A 400 -2.45 11.81 33.74
N ALA A 401 -3.61 12.15 34.31
CA ALA A 401 -4.37 11.26 35.18
C ALA A 401 -5.21 10.23 34.42
N GLY A 402 -5.46 10.42 33.12
CA GLY A 402 -6.28 9.51 32.32
C GLY A 402 -5.49 8.40 31.63
N THR A 403 -6.21 7.39 31.18
CA THR A 403 -5.68 6.17 30.56
C THR A 403 -6.41 5.86 29.24
N LEU A 404 -5.66 5.77 28.15
CA LEU A 404 -6.14 5.36 26.84
C LEU A 404 -5.85 3.88 26.64
N VAL A 405 -6.85 3.11 26.24
CA VAL A 405 -6.76 1.66 26.06
C VAL A 405 -7.30 1.27 24.69
N ALA A 406 -6.61 0.38 23.99
CA ALA A 406 -7.02 -0.13 22.69
C ALA A 406 -6.90 -1.64 22.63
N TYR A 407 -7.87 -2.30 21.99
CA TYR A 407 -7.83 -3.73 21.73
C TYR A 407 -6.82 -4.02 20.61
N THR A 408 -5.81 -4.85 20.88
CA THR A 408 -4.66 -5.11 20.00
C THR A 408 -4.58 -6.59 19.62
N GLN A 409 -5.67 -7.15 19.11
CA GLN A 409 -5.72 -8.59 18.81
C GLN A 409 -4.65 -9.05 17.81
N THR A 410 -4.31 -10.33 17.93
CA THR A 410 -3.32 -11.07 17.15
C THR A 410 -3.91 -12.43 16.77
N PRO A 411 -4.99 -12.44 15.97
CA PRO A 411 -5.75 -13.66 15.71
C PRO A 411 -4.94 -14.68 14.88
N ASP A 412 -3.84 -14.25 14.28
CA ASP A 412 -2.89 -15.05 13.50
C ASP A 412 -2.05 -15.99 14.36
N ASN A 413 -1.91 -15.69 15.65
CA ASN A 413 -1.24 -16.58 16.58
C ASN A 413 -2.22 -17.68 17.05
N SER A 414 -2.72 -18.43 16.07
CA SER A 414 -3.69 -19.52 16.23
C SER A 414 -3.32 -20.68 15.33
N ASP A 415 -3.93 -21.85 15.54
CA ASP A 415 -3.75 -23.00 14.65
C ASP A 415 -4.13 -22.64 13.21
N PRO A 416 -3.26 -22.92 12.20
CA PRO A 416 -3.54 -22.66 10.79
C PRO A 416 -4.88 -23.21 10.28
N ALA A 417 -5.36 -24.32 10.84
CA ALA A 417 -6.65 -24.90 10.50
C ALA A 417 -7.83 -23.94 10.77
N ARG A 418 -7.67 -22.99 11.69
CA ARG A 418 -8.69 -22.00 12.07
C ARG A 418 -8.51 -20.65 11.37
N TRP A 419 -7.51 -20.48 10.51
CA TRP A 419 -7.24 -19.20 9.85
C TRP A 419 -8.37 -18.74 8.93
N HIS A 420 -9.18 -19.66 8.40
CA HIS A 420 -10.36 -19.28 7.63
C HIS A 420 -11.38 -18.46 8.46
N LEU A 421 -11.44 -18.69 9.78
CA LEU A 421 -12.31 -17.95 10.70
C LEU A 421 -11.71 -16.60 11.11
N THR A 422 -10.39 -16.47 11.12
CA THR A 422 -9.69 -15.28 11.64
C THR A 422 -9.16 -14.34 10.55
N ARG A 423 -8.79 -14.89 9.39
CA ARG A 423 -8.18 -14.17 8.26
C ARG A 423 -9.12 -14.04 7.05
N GLY A 424 -10.21 -14.80 7.02
CA GLY A 424 -11.07 -14.91 5.84
C GLY A 424 -10.43 -15.65 4.66
N TYR A 425 -9.35 -16.40 4.89
CA TYR A 425 -8.77 -17.32 3.91
C TYR A 425 -8.31 -18.62 4.57
N ALA A 426 -8.42 -19.73 3.83
CA ALA A 426 -7.90 -21.03 4.25
C ALA A 426 -6.48 -21.25 3.71
N VAL A 427 -5.67 -21.98 4.49
CA VAL A 427 -4.40 -22.52 3.99
C VAL A 427 -4.62 -24.01 3.73
N PRO A 428 -4.16 -24.55 2.59
CA PRO A 428 -4.19 -26.00 2.33
C PRO A 428 -3.55 -26.82 3.47
N GLU A 429 -4.15 -27.98 3.77
CA GLU A 429 -3.81 -28.81 4.93
C GLU A 429 -2.35 -29.28 4.91
N GLU A 430 -1.79 -29.54 3.72
CA GLU A 430 -0.41 -29.97 3.53
C GLU A 430 0.63 -28.95 4.08
N HIS A 431 0.23 -27.68 4.24
CA HIS A 431 1.10 -26.64 4.80
C HIS A 431 0.99 -26.50 6.32
N TRP A 432 -0.04 -27.07 6.96
CA TRP A 432 -0.31 -26.82 8.38
C TRP A 432 0.82 -27.30 9.28
N ALA A 433 1.38 -28.49 9.05
CA ALA A 433 2.49 -29.00 9.84
C ALA A 433 3.71 -28.07 9.78
N GLY A 434 4.06 -27.61 8.58
CA GLY A 434 5.18 -26.69 8.38
C GLY A 434 4.95 -25.30 8.99
N LEU A 435 3.71 -24.82 9.02
CA LEU A 435 3.34 -23.58 9.70
C LEU A 435 3.36 -23.75 11.22
N ARG A 436 2.79 -24.84 11.74
CA ARG A 436 2.80 -25.18 13.17
C ARG A 436 4.20 -25.33 13.75
N ALA A 437 5.19 -25.66 12.94
CA ALA A 437 6.59 -25.73 13.36
C ALA A 437 7.29 -24.36 13.43
N ARG A 438 6.82 -23.35 12.67
CA ARG A 438 7.54 -22.09 12.42
C ARG A 438 6.83 -20.82 12.91
N LEU A 439 5.55 -20.90 13.30
CA LEU A 439 4.82 -19.74 13.80
C LEU A 439 5.54 -19.13 15.02
N PRO A 440 5.86 -17.83 15.01
CA PRO A 440 6.59 -17.21 16.11
C PRO A 440 5.72 -17.15 17.37
N ALA A 441 6.37 -17.21 18.54
CA ALA A 441 5.70 -16.94 19.80
C ALA A 441 5.23 -15.48 19.86
N PHE A 442 4.11 -15.25 20.56
CA PHE A 442 3.67 -13.88 20.85
C PHE A 442 4.67 -13.17 21.75
N ASP A 443 5.13 -12.02 21.26
CA ASP A 443 5.90 -11.05 22.01
C ASP A 443 5.06 -9.75 22.11
N PRO A 444 4.67 -9.32 23.33
CA PRO A 444 3.90 -8.10 23.52
C PRO A 444 4.54 -6.85 22.90
N SER A 445 5.88 -6.80 22.86
CA SER A 445 6.66 -5.66 22.36
C SER A 445 6.79 -5.65 20.83
N ARG A 446 6.83 -6.82 20.19
CA ARG A 446 7.16 -6.96 18.75
C ARG A 446 5.99 -7.39 17.87
N THR A 447 5.03 -8.14 18.39
CA THR A 447 3.96 -8.72 17.56
C THR A 447 2.99 -7.61 17.14
N PRO A 448 2.81 -7.32 15.84
CA PRO A 448 1.88 -6.28 15.41
C PRO A 448 0.43 -6.69 15.69
N SER A 449 -0.43 -5.72 16.00
CA SER A 449 -1.89 -5.96 16.03
C SER A 449 -2.46 -6.09 14.62
N PHE A 450 -3.56 -6.84 14.47
CA PHE A 450 -4.17 -7.10 13.15
C PHE A 450 -5.71 -6.99 13.21
N GLY A 451 -6.33 -6.52 12.13
CA GLY A 451 -7.79 -6.54 11.96
C GLY A 451 -8.60 -5.54 12.80
N VAL A 452 -7.96 -4.66 13.57
CA VAL A 452 -8.62 -3.67 14.47
C VAL A 452 -8.40 -2.20 14.08
N GLY A 453 -7.86 -1.98 12.87
CA GLY A 453 -7.51 -0.64 12.37
C GLY A 453 -6.11 -0.19 12.80
N VAL A 454 -5.72 1.01 12.36
CA VAL A 454 -4.37 1.56 12.60
C VAL A 454 -4.21 2.19 13.99
N LEU A 455 -5.30 2.66 14.61
CA LEU A 455 -5.24 3.35 15.91
C LEU A 455 -4.69 2.44 17.03
N PRO A 456 -5.13 1.17 17.18
CA PRO A 456 -4.56 0.30 18.23
C PRO A 456 -3.07 0.04 18.05
N GLU A 457 -2.60 -0.09 16.81
CA GLU A 457 -1.17 -0.26 16.53
C GLU A 457 -0.38 1.00 16.87
N THR A 458 -0.90 2.18 16.51
CA THR A 458 -0.30 3.47 16.91
C THR A 458 -0.22 3.60 18.43
N VAL A 459 -1.26 3.22 19.18
CA VAL A 459 -1.25 3.19 20.65
C VAL A 459 -0.19 2.22 21.17
N ARG A 460 -0.12 0.99 20.62
CA ARG A 460 0.81 -0.07 21.06
C ARG A 460 2.27 0.35 20.96
N ILE A 461 2.65 1.07 19.91
CA ILE A 461 4.04 1.46 19.66
C ILE A 461 4.44 2.79 20.30
N ARG A 462 3.53 3.47 21.01
CA ARG A 462 3.86 4.72 21.70
C ARG A 462 4.86 4.48 22.84
N PRO A 463 5.82 5.39 23.04
CA PRO A 463 6.63 5.40 24.25
C PRO A 463 5.76 5.41 25.51
N GLY A 464 6.04 4.50 26.44
CA GLY A 464 5.27 4.33 27.68
C GLY A 464 4.00 3.49 27.55
N ALA A 465 3.68 2.98 26.35
CA ALA A 465 2.60 2.00 26.20
C ALA A 465 2.98 0.67 26.86
N LEU A 466 2.03 0.08 27.56
CA LEU A 466 2.11 -1.29 28.07
C LEU A 466 1.12 -2.15 27.30
N ARG A 467 1.41 -3.45 27.16
CA ARG A 467 0.52 -4.39 26.47
C ARG A 467 0.34 -5.65 27.28
N SER A 468 -0.90 -6.12 27.36
CA SER A 468 -1.21 -7.36 28.07
C SER A 468 -0.72 -8.60 27.35
N ALA A 469 -0.48 -9.67 28.11
CA ALA A 469 0.27 -10.84 27.64
C ALA A 469 -0.54 -11.87 26.84
N HIS A 470 -1.86 -11.70 26.69
CA HIS A 470 -2.67 -12.71 25.99
C HIS A 470 -2.26 -12.82 24.51
N PRO A 471 -1.88 -14.02 24.02
CA PRO A 471 -1.26 -14.18 22.70
C PRO A 471 -2.14 -13.85 21.49
N GLN A 472 -3.46 -13.74 21.70
CA GLN A 472 -4.48 -13.53 20.66
C GLN A 472 -5.40 -12.32 20.88
N SER A 473 -5.66 -11.91 22.13
CA SER A 473 -6.66 -10.89 22.49
C SER A 473 -6.08 -9.80 23.42
N SER A 474 -4.79 -9.51 23.27
CA SER A 474 -4.10 -8.50 24.08
C SER A 474 -4.67 -7.08 23.90
N PHE A 475 -4.42 -6.23 24.89
CA PHE A 475 -4.77 -4.81 24.91
C PHE A 475 -3.52 -3.98 25.12
N ALA A 476 -3.41 -2.85 24.44
CA ALA A 476 -2.40 -1.83 24.72
C ALA A 476 -3.01 -0.68 25.53
N ALA A 477 -2.27 -0.15 26.49
CA ALA A 477 -2.71 0.93 27.36
C ALA A 477 -1.60 1.99 27.54
N LEU A 478 -2.03 3.25 27.61
CA LEU A 478 -1.20 4.45 27.82
C LEU A 478 -1.81 5.30 28.92
N GLY A 479 -1.08 5.59 29.99
CA GLY A 479 -1.54 6.49 31.06
C GLY A 479 -1.38 5.91 32.46
N SER A 480 -2.02 6.58 33.43
CA SER A 480 -1.87 6.32 34.86
C SER A 480 -2.20 4.89 35.28
N GLN A 481 -3.20 4.27 34.65
CA GLN A 481 -3.68 2.91 34.95
C GLN A 481 -3.19 1.87 33.94
N ALA A 482 -2.25 2.21 33.05
CA ALA A 482 -1.81 1.31 31.98
C ALA A 482 -1.27 -0.03 32.52
N ARG A 483 -0.52 0.00 33.63
CA ARG A 483 0.00 -1.21 34.28
C ARG A 483 -1.13 -2.07 34.81
N TYR A 484 -2.01 -1.49 35.64
CA TYR A 484 -3.15 -2.19 36.21
C TYR A 484 -4.04 -2.82 35.13
N VAL A 485 -4.30 -2.12 34.03
CA VAL A 485 -5.12 -2.66 32.93
C VAL A 485 -4.44 -3.86 32.24
N THR A 486 -3.11 -3.89 32.15
CA THR A 486 -2.40 -4.83 31.27
C THR A 486 -1.71 -6.00 31.96
N GLU A 487 -1.49 -5.96 33.28
CA GLU A 487 -0.85 -7.05 34.02
C GLU A 487 -1.68 -8.35 34.03
N GLU A 488 -1.12 -9.50 34.40
CA GLU A 488 -1.85 -10.78 34.66
C GLU A 488 -3.04 -11.15 33.73
N HIS A 489 -2.95 -10.84 32.42
CA HIS A 489 -3.97 -11.28 31.48
C HIS A 489 -3.82 -12.78 31.25
N ALA A 490 -4.73 -13.57 31.82
CA ALA A 490 -4.59 -15.00 31.87
C ALA A 490 -4.61 -15.61 30.45
N PRO A 491 -3.68 -16.52 30.10
CA PRO A 491 -3.54 -17.04 28.74
C PRO A 491 -4.70 -17.96 28.31
N ASP A 492 -5.54 -18.39 29.28
CA ASP A 492 -6.72 -19.23 29.13
C ASP A 492 -8.03 -18.44 29.30
N CYS A 493 -7.99 -17.13 29.10
CA CYS A 493 -9.14 -16.23 29.23
C CYS A 493 -9.01 -15.09 28.24
N HIS A 494 -9.70 -15.18 27.10
CA HIS A 494 -9.62 -14.17 26.06
C HIS A 494 -10.06 -12.79 26.53
N LEU A 495 -11.25 -12.69 27.13
CA LEU A 495 -11.97 -11.44 27.36
C LEU A 495 -12.88 -11.47 28.61
N GLY A 496 -12.74 -12.48 29.48
CA GLY A 496 -13.55 -12.65 30.70
C GLY A 496 -13.01 -11.96 31.96
N ASP A 497 -13.35 -12.49 33.13
CA ASP A 497 -13.03 -11.88 34.44
C ASP A 497 -11.53 -11.81 34.77
N ARG A 498 -10.70 -12.63 34.10
CA ARG A 498 -9.22 -12.63 34.18
C ARG A 498 -8.56 -11.88 33.01
N SER A 499 -9.29 -10.94 32.40
CA SER A 499 -8.82 -10.12 31.29
C SER A 499 -8.82 -8.62 31.63
N PRO A 500 -8.20 -7.78 30.77
CA PRO A 500 -8.29 -6.33 30.87
C PRO A 500 -9.71 -5.78 30.89
N LEU A 501 -10.70 -6.44 30.25
CA LEU A 501 -12.08 -5.94 30.25
C LEU A 501 -12.66 -5.87 31.67
N ALA A 502 -12.43 -6.89 32.49
CA ALA A 502 -12.91 -6.90 33.87
C ALA A 502 -12.22 -5.85 34.75
N ARG A 503 -10.96 -5.51 34.45
CA ARG A 503 -10.27 -4.42 35.15
C ARG A 503 -10.73 -3.05 34.70
N LEU A 504 -10.99 -2.89 33.41
CA LEU A 504 -11.61 -1.68 32.87
C LEU A 504 -12.97 -1.45 33.51
N GLU A 505 -13.76 -2.50 33.72
CA GLU A 505 -15.02 -2.42 34.45
C GLU A 505 -14.83 -1.92 35.89
N ARG A 506 -13.89 -2.49 36.65
CA ARG A 506 -13.58 -2.05 38.03
C ARG A 506 -13.11 -0.61 38.11
N LEU A 507 -12.43 -0.11 37.07
CA LEU A 507 -11.99 1.29 36.97
C LEU A 507 -13.13 2.25 36.60
N GLY A 508 -14.34 1.76 36.33
CA GLY A 508 -15.42 2.60 35.78
C GLY A 508 -15.05 3.16 34.41
N ALA A 509 -14.33 2.38 33.59
CA ALA A 509 -13.89 2.81 32.28
C ALA A 509 -15.07 3.14 31.35
N ARG A 510 -14.79 3.98 30.35
CA ARG A 510 -15.73 4.33 29.29
C ARG A 510 -15.32 3.67 27.98
N VAL A 511 -16.28 3.34 27.12
CA VAL A 511 -16.03 2.87 25.76
C VAL A 511 -16.30 4.02 24.80
N LEU A 512 -15.34 4.31 23.95
CA LEU A 512 -15.46 5.29 22.86
C LEU A 512 -15.53 4.55 21.52
N LEU A 513 -16.69 4.61 20.87
CA LEU A 513 -16.90 4.16 19.50
C LEU A 513 -16.73 5.36 18.55
N LEU A 514 -15.53 5.51 18.00
CA LEU A 514 -15.11 6.65 17.18
C LEU A 514 -15.28 6.32 15.68
N GLY A 515 -16.45 6.63 15.13
CA GLY A 515 -16.75 6.35 13.71
C GLY A 515 -16.94 4.86 13.39
N VAL A 516 -17.31 4.07 14.39
CA VAL A 516 -17.64 2.64 14.29
C VAL A 516 -18.98 2.36 14.99
N GLY A 517 -19.60 1.23 14.62
CA GLY A 517 -20.81 0.74 15.27
C GLY A 517 -20.51 -0.13 16.48
N TYR A 518 -21.57 -0.70 17.05
CA TYR A 518 -21.48 -1.64 18.18
C TYR A 518 -20.94 -3.02 17.78
N ASP A 519 -20.95 -3.36 16.49
CA ASP A 519 -20.42 -4.61 15.93
C ASP A 519 -18.94 -4.88 16.30
N VAL A 520 -18.21 -3.84 16.70
CA VAL A 520 -16.81 -3.93 17.14
C VAL A 520 -16.61 -3.59 18.62
N CYS A 521 -17.68 -3.47 19.40
CA CYS A 521 -17.63 -3.11 20.82
C CYS A 521 -17.14 -4.31 21.66
N THR A 522 -15.82 -4.44 21.80
CA THR A 522 -15.19 -5.59 22.49
C THR A 522 -15.64 -5.74 23.94
N ALA A 523 -16.09 -4.66 24.59
CA ALA A 523 -16.63 -4.71 25.95
C ALA A 523 -17.78 -5.72 26.12
N PHE A 524 -18.63 -5.90 25.10
CA PHE A 524 -19.75 -6.84 25.18
C PHE A 524 -19.32 -8.30 25.28
N HIS A 525 -18.09 -8.65 24.87
CA HIS A 525 -17.58 -10.00 25.12
C HIS A 525 -17.49 -10.33 26.62
N LEU A 526 -17.26 -9.34 27.50
CA LEU A 526 -17.26 -9.60 28.96
C LEU A 526 -18.63 -10.08 29.45
N ALA A 527 -19.72 -9.61 28.83
CA ALA A 527 -21.07 -10.06 29.16
C ALA A 527 -21.27 -11.53 28.81
N GLU A 528 -20.70 -12.00 27.69
CA GLU A 528 -20.80 -13.41 27.29
C GLU A 528 -20.20 -14.34 28.35
N TYR A 529 -19.12 -13.98 29.02
CA TYR A 529 -18.54 -14.79 30.11
C TYR A 529 -19.45 -14.91 31.33
N ARG A 530 -20.42 -14.00 31.47
CA ARG A 530 -21.34 -13.94 32.61
C ARG A 530 -22.67 -14.63 32.34
N VAL A 531 -22.90 -15.08 31.10
CA VAL A 531 -24.05 -15.90 30.74
C VAL A 531 -23.71 -17.37 31.02
N PRO A 532 -24.45 -18.06 31.91
CA PRO A 532 -24.23 -19.48 32.16
C PRO A 532 -24.42 -20.33 30.90
N GLY A 533 -23.70 -21.45 30.81
CA GLY A 533 -23.92 -22.44 29.75
C GLY A 533 -23.37 -22.10 28.36
N ARG A 534 -22.61 -21.01 28.20
CA ARG A 534 -22.00 -20.68 26.89
C ARG A 534 -21.10 -21.81 26.39
N PRO A 535 -21.22 -22.20 25.10
CA PRO A 535 -20.37 -23.23 24.50
C PRO A 535 -18.89 -22.88 24.64
N ARG A 536 -18.07 -23.90 24.88
CA ARG A 536 -16.61 -23.76 24.95
C ARG A 536 -15.94 -24.52 23.82
N LEU A 537 -14.84 -23.99 23.29
CA LEU A 537 -14.02 -24.63 22.26
C LEU A 537 -12.56 -24.73 22.71
N PRO A 538 -11.81 -25.71 22.18
CA PRO A 538 -10.36 -25.75 22.33
C PRO A 538 -9.72 -24.67 21.45
N TYR A 539 -8.80 -23.91 22.03
CA TYR A 539 -7.93 -22.93 21.38
C TYR A 539 -6.47 -23.35 21.52
N ALA A 540 -5.64 -22.83 20.63
CA ALA A 540 -4.20 -23.05 20.64
C ALA A 540 -3.49 -21.81 20.14
N CYS A 541 -2.40 -21.42 20.81
CA CYS A 541 -1.57 -20.29 20.43
C CYS A 541 -0.09 -20.58 20.73
N VAL A 542 0.81 -19.81 20.12
CA VAL A 542 2.25 -19.95 20.36
C VAL A 542 2.71 -18.94 21.40
N VAL A 543 3.32 -19.43 22.47
CA VAL A 543 3.88 -18.65 23.58
C VAL A 543 5.38 -18.90 23.71
N ALA A 544 6.06 -18.05 24.48
CA ALA A 544 7.39 -18.35 24.99
C ALA A 544 7.25 -19.05 26.34
N ASP A 545 7.94 -20.18 26.52
CA ASP A 545 8.05 -20.86 27.82
C ASP A 545 8.94 -20.08 28.80
N GLU A 546 9.11 -20.60 30.01
CA GLU A 546 9.92 -19.97 31.06
C GLU A 546 11.39 -19.77 30.66
N GLN A 547 11.88 -20.56 29.69
CA GLN A 547 13.23 -20.47 29.15
C GLN A 547 13.29 -19.61 27.87
N GLY A 548 12.19 -18.94 27.51
CA GLY A 548 12.07 -18.11 26.31
C GLY A 548 11.94 -18.90 25.01
N ARG A 549 11.75 -20.22 25.08
CA ARG A 549 11.61 -21.09 23.90
C ARG A 549 10.16 -21.13 23.46
N ARG A 550 9.99 -21.28 22.16
CA ARG A 550 8.69 -21.41 21.52
C ARG A 550 7.94 -22.67 21.99
N ALA A 551 6.71 -22.52 22.46
CA ALA A 551 5.81 -23.61 22.82
C ALA A 551 4.37 -23.36 22.34
N TRP A 552 3.63 -24.43 22.02
CA TRP A 552 2.18 -24.36 21.80
C TRP A 552 1.47 -24.44 23.14
N TYR A 553 0.63 -23.45 23.43
CA TYR A 553 -0.25 -23.43 24.59
C TYR A 553 -1.67 -23.75 24.15
N HIS A 554 -2.26 -24.77 24.76
CA HIS A 554 -3.62 -25.22 24.49
C HIS A 554 -4.51 -24.90 25.68
N TYR A 555 -5.68 -24.34 25.41
CA TYR A 555 -6.64 -23.98 26.45
C TYR A 555 -8.06 -24.11 25.93
N SER A 556 -9.04 -24.08 26.83
CA SER A 556 -10.46 -24.07 26.48
C SER A 556 -11.06 -22.76 26.93
N ASP A 557 -11.83 -22.12 26.06
CA ASP A 557 -12.53 -20.88 26.37
C ASP A 557 -13.91 -20.82 25.71
N ILE A 558 -14.73 -19.84 26.08
CA ILE A 558 -16.06 -19.68 25.47
C ILE A 558 -15.95 -19.36 23.97
N VAL A 559 -17.01 -19.66 23.23
CA VAL A 559 -17.19 -19.15 21.87
C VAL A 559 -17.65 -17.69 21.96
N LEU A 560 -16.79 -16.80 21.47
CA LEU A 560 -17.10 -15.39 21.35
C LEU A 560 -17.97 -15.15 20.11
N ASP A 561 -19.06 -14.41 20.29
CA ASP A 561 -20.01 -14.10 19.23
C ASP A 561 -20.37 -12.61 19.23
N ALA A 562 -19.91 -11.90 18.20
CA ALA A 562 -20.20 -10.48 18.00
C ALA A 562 -21.49 -10.23 17.20
N SER A 563 -22.14 -11.27 16.66
CA SER A 563 -23.36 -11.10 15.86
C SER A 563 -24.52 -10.36 16.57
N PRO A 564 -24.75 -10.49 17.89
CA PRO A 564 -25.82 -9.75 18.56
C PRO A 564 -25.43 -8.31 18.93
N PHE A 565 -24.16 -7.90 18.78
CA PHE A 565 -23.66 -6.64 19.36
C PHE A 565 -24.36 -5.40 18.83
N VAL A 566 -24.73 -5.38 17.55
CA VAL A 566 -25.47 -4.26 16.95
C VAL A 566 -26.81 -4.06 17.66
N GLU A 567 -27.52 -5.15 17.91
CA GLU A 567 -28.84 -5.09 18.55
C GLU A 567 -28.71 -4.77 20.04
N LEU A 568 -27.77 -5.41 20.76
CA LEU A 568 -27.48 -5.11 22.17
C LEU A 568 -27.16 -3.63 22.36
N GLY A 569 -26.31 -3.08 21.49
CA GLY A 569 -25.95 -1.68 21.50
C GLY A 569 -27.12 -0.76 21.18
N ARG A 570 -27.98 -1.13 20.21
CA ARG A 570 -29.18 -0.36 19.84
C ARG A 570 -30.18 -0.29 21.00
N VAL A 571 -30.44 -1.40 21.67
CA VAL A 571 -31.34 -1.46 22.83
C VAL A 571 -30.76 -0.66 23.99
N TYR A 572 -29.46 -0.80 24.26
CA TYR A 572 -28.78 -0.02 25.29
C TYR A 572 -28.81 1.50 24.98
N GLU A 573 -28.57 1.89 23.72
CA GLU A 573 -28.63 3.29 23.28
C GLU A 573 -30.03 3.90 23.51
N ALA A 574 -31.09 3.11 23.33
CA ALA A 574 -32.48 3.55 23.54
C ALA A 574 -32.82 3.87 25.01
N THR A 575 -32.00 3.43 25.97
CA THR A 575 -32.15 3.78 27.40
C THR A 575 -31.76 5.23 27.72
N GLY A 576 -31.07 5.91 26.79
CA GLY A 576 -30.51 7.24 27.00
C GLY A 576 -29.14 7.26 27.69
N ALA A 577 -28.56 6.09 28.00
CA ALA A 577 -27.28 5.96 28.70
C ALA A 577 -26.03 6.20 27.81
N VAL A 578 -26.22 6.58 26.54
CA VAL A 578 -25.14 6.72 25.56
C VAL A 578 -25.06 8.16 25.07
N ALA A 579 -23.92 8.82 25.29
CA ALA A 579 -23.66 10.12 24.72
C ALA A 579 -23.34 9.99 23.23
N ARG A 580 -23.96 10.84 22.41
CA ARG A 580 -23.79 10.89 20.96
C ARG A 580 -23.25 12.25 20.54
N GLY A 581 -22.42 12.25 19.53
CA GLY A 581 -21.85 13.47 18.99
C GLY A 581 -20.96 13.17 17.80
N ARG A 582 -20.34 14.22 17.26
CA ARG A 582 -19.40 14.10 16.15
C ARG A 582 -17.99 14.41 16.61
N VAL A 583 -17.04 13.69 16.03
CA VAL A 583 -15.60 13.99 16.12
C VAL A 583 -15.05 14.02 14.70
N GLY A 584 -14.61 15.19 14.24
CA GLY A 584 -14.45 15.43 12.82
C GLY A 584 -15.75 15.14 12.07
N ASP A 585 -15.68 14.30 11.05
CA ASP A 585 -16.87 13.89 10.27
C ASP A 585 -17.56 12.63 10.82
N ALA A 586 -17.00 12.01 11.86
CA ALA A 586 -17.44 10.71 12.38
C ALA A 586 -18.59 10.86 13.36
N GLU A 587 -19.65 10.06 13.18
CA GLU A 587 -20.63 9.77 14.23
C GLU A 587 -19.97 8.94 15.34
N CYS A 588 -20.11 9.39 16.58
CA CYS A 588 -19.43 8.82 17.73
C CYS A 588 -20.39 8.51 18.87
N ARG A 589 -20.04 7.51 19.66
CA ARG A 589 -20.75 7.12 20.87
C ARG A 589 -19.77 7.01 22.03
N LEU A 590 -20.18 7.49 23.19
CA LEU A 590 -19.46 7.35 24.45
C LEU A 590 -20.41 6.76 25.48
N LEU A 591 -20.01 5.66 26.10
CA LEU A 591 -20.82 4.91 27.06
C LEU A 591 -19.96 4.40 28.21
N ASP A 592 -20.56 4.25 29.38
CA ASP A 592 -19.89 3.63 30.53
C ASP A 592 -19.85 2.11 30.35
N LEU A 593 -18.68 1.50 30.58
CA LEU A 593 -18.45 0.10 30.29
C LEU A 593 -19.28 -0.82 31.19
N ALA A 594 -19.27 -0.59 32.51
CA ALA A 594 -19.92 -1.48 33.46
C ALA A 594 -21.45 -1.60 33.26
N PRO A 595 -22.22 -0.49 33.12
CA PRO A 595 -23.65 -0.60 32.87
C PRO A 595 -23.98 -1.21 31.50
N ALA A 596 -23.15 -0.97 30.48
CA ALA A 596 -23.32 -1.56 29.16
C ALA A 596 -23.10 -3.08 29.16
N VAL A 597 -22.09 -3.56 29.90
CA VAL A 597 -21.83 -5.00 30.08
C VAL A 597 -22.94 -5.65 30.88
N ALA A 598 -23.42 -5.02 31.96
CA ALA A 598 -24.54 -5.52 32.75
C ALA A 598 -25.81 -5.67 31.90
N HIS A 599 -26.14 -4.65 31.10
CA HIS A 599 -27.27 -4.69 30.18
C HIS A 599 -27.11 -5.80 29.13
N ALA A 600 -25.93 -5.92 28.52
CA ALA A 600 -25.67 -6.98 27.55
C ALA A 600 -25.80 -8.39 28.15
N ALA A 601 -25.35 -8.59 29.40
CA ALA A 601 -25.45 -9.88 30.07
C ALA A 601 -26.91 -10.26 30.36
N GLU A 602 -27.73 -9.30 30.78
CA GLU A 602 -29.17 -9.50 30.97
C GLU A 602 -29.88 -9.87 29.67
N GLN A 603 -29.62 -9.12 28.59
CA GLN A 603 -30.22 -9.37 27.29
C GLN A 603 -29.81 -10.73 26.69
N LEU A 604 -28.51 -11.08 26.78
CA LEU A 604 -28.04 -12.37 26.31
C LEU A 604 -28.59 -13.52 27.15
N GLY A 605 -28.71 -13.36 28.47
CA GLY A 605 -29.29 -14.36 29.37
C GLY A 605 -30.79 -14.57 29.18
N ALA A 606 -31.55 -13.54 28.77
CA ALA A 606 -32.98 -13.66 28.48
C ALA A 606 -33.28 -14.46 27.19
N HIS A 607 -32.29 -14.67 26.33
CA HIS A 607 -32.39 -15.39 25.06
C HIS A 607 -31.56 -16.69 25.04
N ALA A 608 -31.01 -17.10 26.18
CA ALA A 608 -30.08 -18.24 26.32
C ALA A 608 -30.78 -19.58 26.60
#